data_AF-A0A5Z3GSZ3-F1
#
_entry.id   AF-A0A5Z3GSZ3-F1
#
_cell.length_a   1.000
_cell.length_b   1.000
_cell.length_c   1.000
_cell.angle_alpha   90.00
_cell.angle_beta   90.00
_cell.angle_gamma   90.00
#
_symmetry.space_group_name_H-M   'P 1'
#
loop_
_entity.id
_entity.type
_entity.pdbx_description
1 polymer ?
#
loop_
_entity_poly.entity_id
_entity_poly.type
_entity_poly.pdbx_seq_one_letter_code
_entity_poly.pdbx_strand_id
1 'polypeptide(L)' 'TLSDDERHLLVSVVSVWLRRAGGDAGAMMLDAYRQILSETEPAVRTVMLEFLESVRIHYISS' A
#
# COMPACT_ATOMS: atom_id res chain seq x y z
N THR A 1 -14.57 8.73 4.30
CA THR A 1 -13.87 7.87 3.31
C THR A 1 -13.07 8.78 2.41
N LEU A 2 -11.86 8.36 2.01
CA LEU A 2 -11.07 9.10 1.02
C LEU A 2 -11.80 9.07 -0.33
N SER A 3 -11.82 10.20 -1.03
CA SER A 3 -12.23 10.25 -2.43
C SER A 3 -11.30 9.41 -3.30
N ASP A 4 -11.75 9.07 -4.51
CA ASP A 4 -10.95 8.26 -5.43
C ASP A 4 -9.67 8.98 -5.86
N ASP A 5 -9.73 10.31 -6.07
CA ASP A 5 -8.56 11.14 -6.40
C ASP A 5 -7.52 11.15 -5.26
N GLU A 6 -7.97 11.30 -4.01
CA GLU A 6 -7.07 11.27 -2.85
C GLU A 6 -6.44 9.88 -2.68
N ARG A 7 -7.20 8.81 -2.94
CA ARG A 7 -6.68 7.43 -2.92
C ARG A 7 -5.62 7.23 -4.00
N HIS A 8 -5.86 7.69 -5.22
CA HIS A 8 -4.90 7.63 -6.32
C HIS A 8 -3.63 8.42 -6.01
N LEU A 9 -3.76 9.62 -5.43
CA LEU A 9 -2.60 10.41 -5.00
C LEU A 9 -1.77 9.67 -3.96
N LEU A 10 -2.41 9.10 -2.93
CA LEU A 10 -1.74 8.30 -1.90
C LEU A 10 -1.02 7.08 -2.49
N VAL A 11 -1.68 6.34 -3.39
CA VAL A 11 -1.07 5.20 -4.09
C VAL A 11 0.19 5.63 -4.84
N SER A 12 0.12 6.76 -5.56
CA SER A 12 1.25 7.30 -6.31
C SER A 12 2.41 7.71 -5.40
N VAL A 13 2.12 8.44 -4.33
CA VAL A 13 3.13 8.89 -3.34
C VAL A 13 3.86 7.71 -2.70
N VAL A 14 3.10 6.72 -2.22
CA VAL A 14 3.69 5.52 -1.58
C VAL A 14 4.52 4.72 -2.57
N SER A 15 4.04 4.57 -3.81
CA SER A 15 4.82 3.88 -4.86
C SER A 15 6.15 4.58 -5.16
N VAL A 16 6.17 5.92 -5.16
CA VAL A 16 7.41 6.70 -5.31
C VAL A 16 8.35 6.48 -4.13
N TRP A 17 7.84 6.39 -2.90
CA TRP A 17 8.67 6.09 -1.74
C TRP A 17 9.29 4.70 -1.81
N LEU A 18 8.52 3.70 -2.21
CA LEU A 18 9.04 2.34 -2.43
C LEU A 18 10.14 2.31 -3.49
N ARG A 19 9.95 3.01 -4.62
CA ARG A 19 11.00 3.11 -5.66
C ARG A 19 12.28 3.75 -5.13
N ARG A 20 12.16 4.75 -4.26
CA ARG A 20 13.30 5.41 -3.60
C ARG A 20 13.98 4.52 -2.56
N ALA A 21 13.23 3.62 -1.92
CA ALA A 21 13.77 2.65 -0.98
C ALA A 21 14.62 1.57 -1.67
N GLY A 22 14.49 1.39 -2.99
CA GLY A 22 15.32 0.48 -3.77
C GLY A 22 15.18 -0.97 -3.29
N GLY A 23 16.28 -1.57 -2.84
CA GLY A 23 16.32 -2.97 -2.38
C GLY A 23 15.41 -3.26 -1.18
N ASP A 24 15.09 -2.25 -0.38
CA ASP A 24 14.27 -2.41 0.84
C ASP A 24 12.77 -2.44 0.55
N ALA A 25 12.34 -2.08 -0.67
CA ALA A 25 10.92 -1.96 -1.02
C ALA A 25 10.13 -3.25 -0.73
N GLY A 26 10.71 -4.41 -1.03
CA GLY A 26 10.07 -5.70 -0.78
C GLY A 26 9.88 -5.98 0.72
N ALA A 27 10.87 -5.65 1.54
CA ALA A 27 10.78 -5.81 2.99
C ALA A 27 9.71 -4.88 3.59
N MET A 28 9.68 -3.61 3.15
CA MET A 28 8.67 -2.65 3.58
C MET A 28 7.24 -3.10 3.24
N MET A 29 7.03 -3.62 2.03
CA MET A 29 5.72 -4.16 1.61
C MET A 29 5.31 -5.37 2.44
N LEU A 30 6.25 -6.27 2.74
CA LEU A 30 6.00 -7.45 3.57
C LEU A 30 5.66 -7.08 5.01
N ASP A 31 6.34 -6.09 5.58
CA ASP A 31 6.08 -5.63 6.95
C ASP A 31 4.73 -4.92 7.04
N ALA A 32 4.37 -4.09 6.04
CA ALA A 32 3.03 -3.51 5.94
C ALA A 32 1.96 -4.60 5.85
N TYR A 33 2.16 -5.64 5.03
CA TYR A 33 1.24 -6.77 4.95
C TYR A 33 1.04 -7.48 6.30
N ARG A 34 2.13 -7.75 7.03
CA ARG A 34 2.07 -8.36 8.37
C ARG A 34 1.31 -7.49 9.36
N GLN A 35 1.55 -6.17 9.34
CA GLN A 35 0.83 -5.23 10.19
C GLN A 35 -0.67 -5.22 9.88
N ILE A 36 -1.04 -5.24 8.60
CA ILE A 36 -2.44 -5.31 8.18
C ILE A 36 -3.09 -6.64 8.62
N LEU A 37 -2.39 -7.77 8.53
CA LEU A 37 -2.91 -9.04 9.03
C LEU A 37 -3.13 -9.06 10.54
N SER A 38 -2.42 -8.22 11.30
CA SER A 38 -2.65 -8.05 12.74
C SER A 38 -3.86 -7.16 13.06
N GLU A 39 -4.46 -6.48 12.08
CA GLU A 39 -5.67 -5.69 12.28
C GLU A 39 -6.84 -6.60 12.66
N THR A 40 -7.49 -6.28 13.77
CA THR A 40 -8.60 -7.06 14.34
C THR A 40 -9.92 -6.77 13.64
N GLU A 41 -10.15 -5.54 13.20
CA GLU A 41 -11.38 -5.11 12.55
C GLU A 41 -11.40 -5.57 11.07
N PRO A 42 -12.29 -6.51 10.67
CA PRO A 42 -12.26 -7.08 9.33
C PRO A 42 -12.46 -6.06 8.21
N ALA A 43 -13.34 -5.07 8.42
CA ALA A 43 -13.61 -4.05 7.42
C ALA A 43 -12.37 -3.17 7.16
N VAL A 44 -11.67 -2.78 8.22
CA VAL A 44 -10.43 -1.98 8.12
C VAL A 44 -9.34 -2.80 7.43
N ARG A 45 -9.17 -4.06 7.84
CA ARG A 45 -8.18 -4.97 7.24
C ARG A 45 -8.40 -5.11 5.73
N THR A 46 -9.64 -5.31 5.28
CA THR A 46 -9.95 -5.41 3.84
C THR A 46 -9.57 -4.14 3.09
N VAL A 47 -9.95 -2.97 3.59
CA VAL A 47 -9.64 -1.68 2.95
C VAL A 47 -8.12 -1.46 2.86
N MET A 48 -7.37 -1.80 3.91
CA MET A 48 -5.92 -1.66 3.90
C MET A 48 -5.25 -2.64 2.92
N LEU A 49 -5.75 -3.86 2.78
CA LEU A 49 -5.25 -4.83 1.81
C LEU A 49 -5.50 -4.37 0.36
N GLU A 50 -6.69 -3.85 0.06
CA GLU A 50 -7.02 -3.29 -1.25
C GLU A 50 -6.13 -2.09 -1.60
N PHE A 51 -5.85 -1.23 -0.62
CA PHE A 51 -4.90 -0.14 -0.78
C PHE A 51 -3.48 -0.65 -1.04
N LEU A 52 -2.99 -1.62 -0.27
CA LEU A 52 -1.66 -2.19 -0.44
C LEU A 52 -1.49 -2.86 -1.81
N GLU A 53 -2.53 -3.54 -2.30
CA GLU A 53 -2.53 -4.13 -3.63
C GLU A 53 -2.52 -3.05 -4.72
N SER A 54 -3.27 -1.96 -4.55
CA SER A 54 -3.22 -0.81 -5.47
C SER A 54 -1.82 -0.20 -5.54
N VAL A 55 -1.13 -0.06 -4.39
CA VAL A 55 0.28 0.37 -4.33
C VAL A 55 1.18 -0.61 -5.06
N ARG A 56 1.02 -1.92 -4.85
CA ARG A 56 1.82 -2.94 -5.55
C ARG A 56 1.65 -2.86 -7.06
N ILE A 57 0.41 -2.78 -7.55
CA ILE A 57 0.11 -2.66 -8.98
C ILE A 57 0.76 -1.40 -9.54
N HIS A 58 0.54 -0.25 -8.91
CA HIS A 58 1.10 1.02 -9.38
C HIS A 58 2.64 1.08 -9.31
N TYR A 59 3.25 0.45 -8.30
CA TYR A 59 4.70 0.31 -8.19
C TYR A 59 5.30 -0.48 -9.35
N ILE A 60 4.65 -1.57 -9.79
CA ILE A 60 5.12 -2.43 -10.88
C ILE A 60 4.85 -1.80 -12.25
N SER A 61 3.70 -1.13 -12.41
CA SER A 61 3.26 -0.59 -13.70
C SER A 61 3.85 0.78 -14.07
N SER A 62 4.58 1.45 -13.16
CA SER A 62 5.18 2.78 -13.37
C SER A 62 6.68 2.76 -13.17
#